data_AF-A0A441V0A5-F1
#
_entry.id   AF-A0A441V0A5-F1
#
_cell.length_a   1.000
_cell.length_b   1.000
_cell.length_c   1.000
_cell.angle_alpha   90.00
_cell.angle_beta   90.00
_cell.angle_gamma   90.00
#
_symmetry.space_group_name_H-M   'P 1'
#
loop_
_entity.id
_entity.type
_entity.pdbx_description
1 polymer ?
#
loop_
_entity_poly.entity_id
_entity_poly.type
_entity_poly.pdbx_seq_one_letter_code
_entity_poly.pdbx_strand_id
1 'polypeptide(L)'
;MSRSPRPSFHVRLPPELKARLEAVRGGKSLNREVVDRLERSFGEDLASRFGEVIAAYLAPLDDEERAKVVDLASELAAMLMAKPRKRAP
;
A
#
# COMPACT_ATOMS: atom_id res chain seq x y z
N MET A 1 3.05 23.52 27.29
CA MET A 1 4.21 23.13 26.46
C MET A 1 3.76 23.11 24.99
N SER A 2 4.39 23.92 24.14
CA SER A 2 4.11 23.95 22.70
C SER A 2 4.57 22.62 22.07
N ARG A 3 3.63 21.83 21.52
CA ARG A 3 3.98 20.61 20.79
C ARG A 3 4.60 21.00 19.45
N SER A 4 5.83 20.56 19.21
CA SER A 4 6.46 20.68 17.88
C SER A 4 5.54 20.09 16.81
N PRO A 5 5.41 20.71 15.62
CA PRO A 5 4.53 20.21 14.55
C PRO A 5 4.95 18.82 14.02
N ARG A 6 6.12 18.31 14.43
CA ARG A 6 6.63 16.97 14.09
C ARG A 6 6.99 16.23 15.38
N PRO A 7 6.06 15.46 15.98
CA PRO A 7 6.38 14.67 17.16
C PRO A 7 7.46 13.64 16.79
N SER A 8 8.46 13.51 17.65
CA SER A 8 9.51 12.51 17.52
C SER A 8 9.74 11.84 18.86
N PHE A 9 10.10 10.56 18.83
CA PHE A 9 10.40 9.78 20.00
C PHE A 9 11.51 8.78 19.67
N HIS A 10 12.22 8.32 20.70
CA HIS A 10 13.29 7.35 20.54
C HIS A 10 12.74 5.94 20.69
N VAL A 11 12.96 5.11 19.68
CA VAL A 11 12.61 3.69 19.70
C VAL A 11 13.87 2.87 19.88
N ARG A 12 13.90 2.02 20.91
CA ARG A 12 14.95 1.01 21.06
C ARG A 12 14.58 -0.21 20.22
N LEU A 13 15.42 -0.54 19.25
CA LEU A 13 15.23 -1.70 18.38
C LEU A 13 16.17 -2.83 18.83
N PRO A 14 15.69 -4.08 18.89
CA PRO A 14 16.57 -5.24 18.98
C PRO A 14 17.59 -5.22 17.84
N PRO A 15 18.83 -5.70 18.08
CA PRO A 15 19.90 -5.66 17.09
C PRO A 15 19.54 -6.43 15.82
N GLU A 16 18.86 -7.59 15.92
CA GLU A 16 18.47 -8.35 14.72
C GLU A 16 17.43 -7.60 13.88
N LEU A 17 16.51 -6.88 14.53
CA LEU A 17 15.49 -6.11 13.84
C LEU A 17 16.10 -4.92 13.09
N LYS A 18 17.07 -4.23 13.71
CA LYS A 18 17.80 -3.14 13.04
C LYS A 18 18.55 -3.66 11.81
N ALA A 19 19.26 -4.78 11.95
CA ALA A 19 20.00 -5.39 10.84
C ALA A 19 19.07 -5.76 9.67
N ARG A 20 17.91 -6.33 9.97
CA ARG A 20 16.88 -6.64 8.95
C ARG A 20 16.41 -5.39 8.22
N LEU A 21 16.12 -4.30 8.94
CA LEU A 21 15.69 -3.04 8.33
C LEU A 21 16.78 -2.42 7.45
N GLU A 22 18.05 -2.51 7.85
CA GLU A 22 19.18 -2.02 7.07
C GLU A 22 19.38 -2.83 5.78
N ALA A 23 19.17 -4.15 5.81
CA ALA A 23 19.27 -5.00 4.63
C ALA A 23 18.20 -4.70 3.57
N VAL A 24 16.99 -4.29 3.99
CA VAL A 24 15.83 -4.12 3.10
C VAL A 24 15.57 -2.67 2.66
N ARG A 25 16.20 -1.67 3.29
CA ARG A 25 15.92 -0.24 3.00
C ARG A 25 16.30 0.19 1.58
N GLY A 26 17.19 -0.55 0.91
CA GLY A 26 17.74 -0.17 -0.39
C GLY A 26 18.37 1.23 -0.35
N GLY A 27 17.93 2.12 -1.25
CA GLY A 27 18.37 3.52 -1.31
C GLY A 27 17.68 4.49 -0.33
N LYS A 28 16.75 4.02 0.51
CA LYS A 28 16.03 4.87 1.47
C LYS A 28 16.82 5.09 2.75
N SER A 29 16.54 6.19 3.45
CA SER A 29 16.98 6.35 4.84
C SER A 29 16.28 5.33 5.73
N LEU A 30 16.96 4.89 6.80
CA LEU A 30 16.39 3.92 7.74
C LEU A 30 15.06 4.43 8.34
N ASN A 31 15.02 5.73 8.69
CA ASN A 31 13.80 6.35 9.21
C ASN A 31 12.66 6.33 8.20
N ARG A 32 12.94 6.59 6.90
CA ARG A 32 11.90 6.54 5.87
C ARG A 32 11.34 5.14 5.69
N GLU A 33 12.18 4.11 5.70
CA GLU A 33 11.72 2.72 5.60
C GLU A 33 10.89 2.30 6.82
N VAL A 34 11.26 2.74 8.02
CA VAL A 34 10.48 2.50 9.25
C VAL A 34 9.10 3.15 9.14
N VAL A 35 9.05 4.43 8.76
CA VAL A 35 7.77 5.15 8.58
C VAL A 35 6.91 4.47 7.52
N ASP A 36 7.46 4.18 6.33
CA ASP A 36 6.71 3.52 5.25
C ASP A 36 6.12 2.16 5.67
N ARG A 37 6.81 1.43 6.55
CA ARG A 37 6.31 0.14 7.08
C ARG A 37 5.24 0.33 8.13
N LEU A 38 5.41 1.31 9.02
CA LEU A 38 4.40 1.64 10.03
C LEU A 38 3.12 2.16 9.37
N GLU A 39 3.24 3.03 8.37
CA GLU A 39 2.10 3.49 7.56
C GLU A 39 1.39 2.33 6.87
N ARG A 40 2.13 1.32 6.39
CA ARG A 40 1.54 0.09 5.84
C ARG A 40 0.91 -0.82 6.89
N SER A 41 1.45 -0.89 8.11
CA SER A 41 0.88 -1.72 9.18
C SER A 41 -0.32 -1.10 9.86
N PHE A 42 -0.41 0.24 9.87
CA PHE A 42 -1.55 0.99 10.39
C PHE A 42 -2.54 1.41 9.30
N GLY A 43 -2.13 1.37 8.04
CA GLY A 43 -3.01 1.59 6.91
C GLY A 43 -4.14 0.58 6.97
N GLU A 44 -5.36 1.07 6.89
CA GLU A 44 -6.52 0.21 6.70
C GLU A 44 -6.27 -0.67 5.48
N ASP A 45 -6.69 -1.94 5.55
CA ASP A 45 -6.67 -2.79 4.37
C ASP A 45 -7.64 -2.20 3.35
N LEU A 46 -7.10 -1.32 2.51
CA LEU A 46 -7.80 -0.62 1.45
C LEU A 46 -8.47 -1.61 0.52
N ALA A 47 -7.90 -2.81 0.34
CA ALA A 47 -8.53 -3.86 -0.45
C ALA A 47 -9.80 -4.37 0.24
N SER A 48 -9.76 -4.60 1.56
CA SER A 48 -10.95 -4.98 2.32
C SER A 48 -12.03 -3.89 2.30
N ARG A 49 -11.69 -2.63 2.57
CA ARG A 49 -12.66 -1.51 2.50
C ARG A 49 -13.23 -1.29 1.11
N PHE A 50 -12.39 -1.38 0.08
CA PHE A 50 -12.83 -1.29 -1.30
C PHE A 50 -13.77 -2.44 -1.65
N GLY A 51 -13.47 -3.66 -1.18
CA GLY A 51 -14.34 -4.82 -1.30
C GLY A 51 -15.70 -4.62 -0.66
N GLU A 52 -15.75 -4.07 0.56
CA GLU A 52 -17.01 -3.73 1.25
C GLU A 52 -17.85 -2.72 0.45
N VAL A 53 -17.23 -1.66 -0.07
CA VAL A 53 -17.94 -0.63 -0.86
C VAL A 53 -18.46 -1.23 -2.17
N ILE A 54 -17.64 -1.99 -2.88
CA ILE A 54 -18.00 -2.56 -4.18
C ILE A 54 -19.05 -3.67 -4.05
N ALA A 55 -19.06 -4.43 -2.95
CA ALA A 55 -20.04 -5.48 -2.72
C ALA A 55 -21.49 -4.97 -2.82
N ALA A 56 -21.76 -3.75 -2.34
CA ALA A 56 -23.08 -3.12 -2.44
C ALA A 56 -23.51 -2.84 -3.90
N TYR A 57 -22.56 -2.56 -4.79
CA TYR A 57 -22.81 -2.30 -6.21
C TYR A 57 -22.87 -3.59 -7.04
N LEU A 58 -22.21 -4.67 -6.60
CA LEU A 58 -22.24 -5.98 -7.26
C LEU A 58 -23.43 -6.85 -6.83
N ALA A 59 -24.01 -6.58 -5.65
CA ALA A 59 -25.13 -7.35 -5.11
C ALA A 59 -26.36 -7.42 -6.06
N PRO A 60 -26.74 -6.36 -6.79
CA PRO A 60 -27.89 -6.40 -7.70
C PRO A 60 -27.62 -7.11 -9.03
N LEU A 61 -26.35 -7.32 -9.39
CA LEU A 61 -25.95 -7.89 -10.67
C LEU A 61 -26.16 -9.40 -10.69
N ASP A 62 -26.40 -9.96 -11.88
CA ASP A 62 -26.37 -11.40 -12.08
C ASP A 62 -24.93 -11.94 -12.21
N ASP A 63 -24.80 -13.27 -12.34
CA ASP A 63 -23.47 -13.92 -12.42
C ASP A 63 -22.70 -13.53 -13.68
N GLU A 64 -23.39 -13.28 -14.80
CA GLU A 64 -22.75 -12.92 -16.07
C GLU A 64 -22.25 -11.47 -16.02
N GLU A 65 -23.04 -10.56 -15.45
CA GLU A 65 -22.69 -9.18 -15.22
C GLU A 65 -21.53 -9.05 -14.22
N ARG A 66 -21.56 -9.80 -13.11
CA ARG A 66 -20.45 -9.84 -12.15
C ARG A 66 -19.15 -10.32 -12.81
N ALA A 67 -19.21 -11.35 -13.65
CA ALA A 67 -18.03 -11.85 -14.37
C ALA A 67 -17.41 -10.76 -15.25
N LYS A 68 -18.22 -10.01 -16.01
CA LYS A 68 -17.74 -8.89 -16.83
C LYS A 68 -17.07 -7.79 -16.01
N VAL A 69 -17.59 -7.48 -14.82
CA VAL A 69 -16.96 -6.48 -13.94
C VAL A 69 -15.59 -6.95 -13.45
N VAL A 70 -15.45 -8.24 -13.09
CA VAL A 70 -14.17 -8.82 -12.68
C VAL A 70 -13.15 -8.79 -13.80
N ASP A 71 -13.56 -9.09 -15.04
CA ASP A 71 -12.68 -9.04 -16.21
C ASP A 71 -12.17 -7.61 -16.45
N LEU A 72 -13.08 -6.62 -16.48
CA LEU A 72 -12.71 -5.21 -16.66
C LEU A 72 -11.80 -4.69 -15.54
N ALA A 73 -12.06 -5.09 -14.29
CA ALA A 73 -11.21 -4.72 -13.16
C ALA A 73 -9.81 -5.33 -13.27
N SER A 74 -9.71 -6.56 -13.77
CA SER A 74 -8.44 -7.26 -13.99
C SER A 74 -7.63 -6.60 -15.12
N GLU A 75 -8.28 -6.19 -16.20
CA GLU A 75 -7.65 -5.43 -17.29
C GLU A 75 -7.11 -4.08 -16.80
N LEU A 76 -7.90 -3.35 -16.01
CA LEU A 76 -7.47 -2.08 -15.42
C LEU A 76 -6.28 -2.27 -14.49
N ALA A 77 -6.30 -3.28 -13.63
CA ALA A 77 -5.19 -3.61 -12.75
C ALA A 77 -3.91 -3.92 -13.54
N ALA A 78 -4.01 -4.70 -14.63
CA ALA A 78 -2.90 -4.98 -15.51
C ALA A 78 -2.33 -3.71 -16.17
N MET A 79 -3.19 -2.79 -16.61
CA MET A 79 -2.76 -1.49 -17.16
C MET A 79 -2.06 -0.61 -16.13
N LEU A 80 -2.55 -0.55 -14.89
CA LEU A 80 -1.95 0.25 -13.82
C LEU A 80 -0.61 -0.32 -13.34
N MET A 81 -0.44 -1.64 -13.40
CA MET A 81 0.80 -2.33 -13.03
C MET A 81 1.85 -2.28 -14.15
N ALA A 82 1.45 -1.95 -15.39
CA ALA A 82 2.37 -1.75 -16.49
C ALA A 82 3.22 -0.48 -16.25
N LYS A 83 4.51 -0.69 -15.96
CA LYS A 83 5.48 0.39 -15.69
C LYS A 83 5.52 1.39 -16.86
N PRO A 84 5.55 2.72 -16.63
CA PRO A 84 5.66 3.69 -17.71
C PRO A 84 6.94 3.41 -18.51
N ARG A 85 6.78 3.10 -19.81
CA ARG A 85 7.90 2.95 -20.74
C ARG A 85 8.70 4.25 -20.71
N LYS A 86 9.95 4.18 -20.23
CA LYS A 86 10.92 5.27 -20.39
C LYS A 86 10.93 5.64 -21.87
N ARG A 87 10.42 6.84 -22.21
CA ARG A 87 10.75 7.46 -23.49
C ARG A 87 12.26 7.67 -23.46
N ALA A 88 12.95 7.07 -24.42
CA ALA A 88 14.37 7.23 -24.63
C ALA A 88 14.59 7.53 -26.11
N PRO A 89 15.66 8.28 -26.41
CA PRO A 89 15.92 9.67 -26.03
C PRO A 89 15.28 10.68 -27.00
#